data_AF-A0A357KTG6-F1
#
_entry.id   AF-A0A357KTG6-F1
#
_cell.length_a   1.000
_cell.length_b   1.000
_cell.length_c   1.000
_cell.angle_alpha   90.00
_cell.angle_beta   90.00
_cell.angle_gamma   90.00
#
_symmetry.space_group_name_H-M   'P 1'
#
loop_
_entity.id
_entity.type
_entity.pdbx_description
1 polymer ?
#
loop_
_entity_poly.entity_id
_entity_poly.type
_entity_poly.pdbx_seq_one_letter_code
_entity_poly.pdbx_strand_id
1 'polypeptide(L)'
;MRSGLRTLLLALACALAGVGVSVARAQLGWYGGDETRVIHEDDLRSLIAKAGLTPDQSDAAMDLFRGYDAQRREGEERIERFQNDFFRVHGRLTGADSPEWTRALAVYESYARFQKRQRERLLEDLHAVLTPEQGAGWEAFERSLRRRSALGRSLSSLGSLDLGSLATASLGGVAPPPELLQTIERYEVELDRAVRALETAADNAERAVMEQAGEIARLSDEEQEERWKEQSQPLLAASRAVRDINLRFREPIGALLPGPARAAFDRFCTRGLAYIHGHDDRSGGGELIEAALKTPGLTEEQRLAIAGVAEGVSQEERERIEEAIRRICALEDSGRMAWEIHQDPDELRAFDTMRERREASLRAAIARLRAILTPEQLAAAPEPLRPIELEYPTFDD
;
A
#
# COMPACT_ATOMS: atom_id res chain seq x y z
N MET A 1 9.40 -33.61 -4.56
CA MET A 1 9.98 -32.24 -4.48
C MET A 1 9.87 -31.42 -5.78
N ARG A 2 9.76 -32.02 -6.98
CA ARG A 2 9.58 -31.29 -8.26
C ARG A 2 8.14 -30.82 -8.58
N SER A 3 7.14 -31.20 -7.78
CA SER A 3 5.73 -30.73 -7.93
C SER A 3 5.38 -29.53 -7.04
N GLY A 4 6.29 -29.13 -6.13
CA GLY A 4 6.06 -28.02 -5.21
C GLY A 4 6.11 -26.67 -5.90
N LEU A 5 7.09 -26.46 -6.80
CA LEU A 5 7.36 -25.16 -7.44
C LEU A 5 6.27 -24.76 -8.46
N ARG A 6 5.82 -25.71 -9.30
CA ARG A 6 4.63 -25.54 -10.17
C ARG A 6 3.35 -25.26 -9.40
N THR A 7 3.25 -25.72 -8.15
CA THR A 7 2.10 -25.41 -7.28
C THR A 7 2.30 -24.07 -6.58
N LEU A 8 3.54 -23.58 -6.42
CA LEU A 8 3.86 -22.37 -5.65
C LEU A 8 3.90 -21.08 -6.48
N LEU A 9 4.34 -21.11 -7.74
CA LEU A 9 4.14 -19.98 -8.68
C LEU A 9 2.65 -19.85 -9.04
N LEU A 10 1.95 -20.99 -9.12
CA LEU A 10 0.49 -21.05 -9.19
C LEU A 10 -0.14 -20.57 -7.87
N ALA A 11 0.45 -20.87 -6.71
CA ALA A 11 -0.05 -20.46 -5.39
C ALA A 11 0.31 -19.02 -5.01
N LEU A 12 1.33 -18.37 -5.56
CA LEU A 12 1.53 -16.93 -5.35
C LEU A 12 0.52 -16.11 -6.18
N ALA A 13 0.05 -16.68 -7.30
CA ALA A 13 -1.12 -16.21 -8.03
C ALA A 13 -2.46 -16.67 -7.42
N CYS A 14 -2.51 -17.77 -6.66
CA CYS A 14 -3.72 -18.27 -5.97
C CYS A 14 -3.84 -17.86 -4.49
N ALA A 15 -2.79 -17.35 -3.84
CA ALA A 15 -2.81 -16.85 -2.45
C ALA A 15 -3.47 -15.46 -2.37
N LEU A 16 -3.81 -14.87 -3.52
CA LEU A 16 -4.76 -13.77 -3.64
C LEU A 16 -6.19 -14.20 -4.03
N ALA A 17 -6.48 -15.49 -4.24
CA ALA A 17 -7.80 -16.15 -4.10
C ALA A 17 -7.78 -17.56 -4.73
N GLY A 18 -8.31 -18.53 -3.99
CA GLY A 18 -8.31 -19.96 -4.34
C GLY A 18 -9.16 -20.35 -5.57
N VAL A 19 -8.78 -21.51 -6.13
CA VAL A 19 -9.38 -22.28 -7.24
C VAL A 19 -8.92 -21.83 -8.64
N GLY A 20 -8.31 -22.76 -9.39
CA GLY A 20 -7.42 -22.56 -10.56
C GLY A 20 -7.99 -21.91 -11.83
N VAL A 21 -9.10 -21.17 -11.73
CA VAL A 21 -9.52 -20.14 -12.70
C VAL A 21 -8.78 -18.81 -12.40
N SER A 22 -8.13 -18.69 -11.24
CA SER A 22 -7.54 -17.43 -10.75
C SER A 22 -6.16 -17.07 -11.31
N VAL A 23 -5.29 -18.01 -11.74
CA VAL A 23 -3.94 -17.62 -12.20
C VAL A 23 -3.99 -16.82 -13.50
N ALA A 24 -4.77 -17.26 -14.48
CA ALA A 24 -5.01 -16.48 -15.69
C ALA A 24 -5.77 -15.18 -15.39
N ARG A 25 -6.63 -15.15 -14.36
CA ARG A 25 -7.37 -13.95 -13.94
C ARG A 25 -6.53 -12.97 -13.11
N ALA A 26 -5.50 -13.43 -12.41
CA ALA A 26 -4.53 -12.62 -11.66
C ALA A 26 -3.44 -12.09 -12.59
N GLN A 27 -2.93 -12.93 -13.51
CA GLN A 27 -2.06 -12.50 -14.60
C GLN A 27 -2.78 -11.48 -15.49
N LEU A 28 -4.04 -11.72 -15.88
CA LEU A 28 -4.84 -10.75 -16.64
C LEU A 28 -5.41 -9.60 -15.79
N GLY A 29 -5.54 -9.76 -14.47
CA GLY A 29 -5.96 -8.72 -13.54
C GLY A 29 -4.88 -7.65 -13.37
N TRP A 30 -3.61 -8.06 -13.43
CA TRP A 30 -2.47 -7.14 -13.55
C TRP A 30 -2.48 -6.34 -14.86
N TYR A 31 -3.09 -6.89 -15.93
CA TYR A 31 -3.25 -6.21 -17.23
C TYR A 31 -4.60 -5.50 -17.41
N GLY A 32 -5.56 -5.71 -16.50
CA GLY A 32 -6.97 -5.39 -16.71
C GLY A 32 -7.43 -4.02 -16.20
N GLY A 33 -6.60 -3.34 -15.42
CA GLY A 33 -6.95 -2.04 -14.87
C GLY A 33 -5.99 -1.69 -13.76
N ASP A 34 -4.96 -0.94 -14.11
CA ASP A 34 -4.15 -0.27 -13.11
C ASP A 34 -5.05 0.78 -12.44
N GLU A 35 -5.75 0.40 -11.36
CA GLU A 35 -6.61 1.31 -10.58
C GLU A 35 -5.83 2.56 -10.15
N THR A 36 -4.51 2.45 -10.03
CA THR A 36 -3.63 3.58 -9.71
C THR A 36 -3.65 4.66 -10.80
N ARG A 37 -3.97 4.32 -12.05
CA ARG A 37 -4.09 5.28 -13.16
C ARG A 37 -5.48 5.93 -13.27
N VAL A 38 -6.46 5.52 -12.46
CA VAL A 38 -7.80 6.11 -12.45
C VAL A 38 -7.78 7.39 -11.62
N ILE A 39 -8.28 8.50 -12.18
CA ILE A 39 -8.57 9.73 -11.44
C ILE A 39 -9.87 9.51 -10.68
N HIS A 40 -9.88 9.77 -9.38
CA HIS A 40 -11.07 9.68 -8.54
C HIS A 40 -11.64 11.07 -8.26
N GLU A 41 -12.89 11.12 -7.78
CA GLU A 41 -13.54 12.38 -7.41
C GLU A 41 -12.74 13.15 -6.35
N ASP A 42 -12.10 12.45 -5.40
CA ASP A 42 -11.25 13.08 -4.39
C ASP A 42 -10.01 13.75 -4.97
N ASP A 43 -9.46 13.24 -6.08
CA ASP A 43 -8.39 13.94 -6.80
C ASP A 43 -8.88 15.25 -7.40
N LEU A 44 -10.10 15.23 -7.97
CA LEU A 44 -10.70 16.43 -8.51
C LEU A 44 -11.00 17.46 -7.42
N ARG A 45 -11.48 17.04 -6.24
CA ARG A 45 -11.64 17.91 -5.08
C ARG A 45 -10.31 18.51 -4.64
N SER A 46 -9.24 17.72 -4.69
CA SER A 46 -7.87 18.19 -4.43
C SER A 46 -7.43 19.24 -5.45
N LEU A 47 -7.71 19.05 -6.76
CA LEU A 47 -7.46 20.06 -7.80
C LEU A 47 -8.24 21.35 -7.50
N ILE A 48 -9.55 21.26 -7.26
CA ILE A 48 -10.42 22.41 -6.98
C ILE A 48 -9.85 23.24 -5.83
N ALA A 49 -9.44 22.58 -4.74
CA ALA A 49 -8.84 23.25 -3.58
C ALA A 49 -7.46 23.86 -3.89
N LYS A 50 -6.57 23.12 -4.55
CA LYS A 50 -5.18 23.56 -4.82
C LYS A 50 -5.09 24.67 -5.86
N ALA A 51 -5.90 24.60 -6.92
CA ALA A 51 -5.93 25.59 -7.98
C ALA A 51 -6.93 26.72 -7.71
N GLY A 52 -7.70 26.66 -6.60
CA GLY A 52 -8.63 27.71 -6.21
C GLY A 52 -9.68 27.97 -7.29
N LEU A 53 -10.32 26.91 -7.79
CA LEU A 53 -11.35 27.03 -8.81
C LEU A 53 -12.55 27.80 -8.25
N THR A 54 -13.14 28.66 -9.09
CA THR A 54 -14.44 29.28 -8.79
C THR A 54 -15.55 28.23 -8.73
N PRO A 55 -16.73 28.53 -8.15
CA PRO A 55 -17.87 27.61 -8.17
C PRO A 55 -18.21 27.10 -9.58
N ASP A 56 -18.30 28.02 -10.55
CA ASP A 56 -18.62 27.67 -11.94
C ASP A 56 -17.54 26.77 -12.58
N GLN A 57 -16.25 27.06 -12.35
CA GLN A 57 -15.15 26.19 -12.81
C GLN A 57 -15.18 24.82 -12.13
N SER A 58 -15.54 24.77 -10.84
CA SER A 58 -15.62 23.52 -10.07
C SER A 58 -16.74 22.63 -10.61
N ASP A 59 -17.90 23.21 -10.90
CA ASP A 59 -19.04 22.51 -11.50
C ASP A 59 -18.69 22.00 -12.90
N ALA A 60 -18.08 22.85 -13.75
CA ALA A 60 -17.63 22.45 -15.08
C ALA A 60 -16.60 21.29 -15.03
N ALA A 61 -15.63 21.37 -14.12
CA ALA A 61 -14.63 20.32 -13.92
C ALA A 61 -15.26 19.00 -13.44
N MET A 62 -16.28 19.08 -12.58
CA MET A 62 -17.02 17.90 -12.10
C MET A 62 -17.86 17.26 -13.19
N ASP A 63 -18.49 18.05 -14.04
CA ASP A 63 -19.27 17.53 -15.17
C ASP A 63 -18.39 16.89 -16.23
N LEU A 64 -17.22 17.48 -16.53
CA LEU A 64 -16.18 16.83 -17.35
C LEU A 64 -15.80 15.47 -16.75
N PHE A 65 -15.43 15.44 -15.48
CA PHE A 65 -15.06 14.21 -14.78
C PHE A 65 -16.14 13.13 -14.86
N ARG A 66 -17.41 13.47 -14.59
CA ARG A 66 -18.55 12.54 -14.68
C ARG A 66 -18.71 11.97 -16.09
N GLY A 67 -18.52 12.79 -17.13
CA GLY A 67 -18.57 12.35 -18.52
C GLY A 67 -17.47 11.35 -18.88
N TYR A 68 -16.23 11.62 -18.46
CA TYR A 68 -15.10 10.69 -18.64
C TYR A 68 -15.26 9.42 -17.80
N ASP A 69 -15.75 9.53 -16.56
CA ASP A 69 -15.99 8.39 -15.68
C ASP A 69 -17.08 7.45 -16.23
N ALA A 70 -18.14 7.99 -16.83
CA ALA A 70 -19.16 7.20 -17.51
C ALA A 70 -18.58 6.39 -18.69
N GLN A 71 -17.75 7.03 -19.54
CA GLN A 71 -17.07 6.35 -20.65
C GLN A 71 -16.10 5.26 -20.15
N ARG A 72 -15.39 5.52 -19.05
CA ARG A 72 -14.52 4.54 -18.40
C ARG A 72 -15.31 3.33 -17.95
N ARG A 73 -16.40 3.52 -17.20
CA ARG A 73 -17.26 2.43 -16.71
C ARG A 73 -17.83 1.58 -17.85
N GLU A 74 -18.28 2.20 -18.95
CA GLU A 74 -18.73 1.46 -20.14
C GLU A 74 -17.60 0.58 -20.72
N GLY A 75 -16.38 1.11 -20.76
CA GLY A 75 -15.19 0.38 -21.15
C GLY A 75 -14.88 -0.80 -20.22
N GLU A 76 -14.97 -0.60 -18.90
CA GLU A 76 -14.78 -1.63 -17.87
C GLU A 76 -15.79 -2.77 -18.04
N GLU A 77 -17.07 -2.44 -18.16
CA GLU A 77 -18.10 -3.44 -18.38
C GLU A 77 -17.87 -4.24 -19.67
N ARG A 78 -17.37 -3.59 -20.73
CA ARG A 78 -17.04 -4.27 -21.99
C ARG A 78 -15.89 -5.26 -21.80
N ILE A 79 -14.87 -4.90 -21.04
CA ILE A 79 -13.74 -5.78 -20.75
C ILE A 79 -14.13 -6.89 -19.79
N GLU A 80 -14.95 -6.61 -18.79
CA GLU A 80 -15.49 -7.62 -17.88
C GLU A 80 -16.36 -8.64 -18.64
N ARG A 81 -17.23 -8.17 -19.55
CA ARG A 81 -18.01 -9.07 -20.44
C ARG A 81 -17.09 -9.91 -21.31
N PHE A 82 -16.08 -9.31 -21.94
CA PHE A 82 -15.10 -10.03 -22.73
C PHE A 82 -14.36 -11.08 -21.91
N GLN A 83 -13.89 -10.74 -20.70
CA GLN A 83 -13.24 -11.65 -19.76
C GLN A 83 -14.14 -12.84 -19.42
N ASN A 84 -15.37 -12.57 -18.98
CA ASN A 84 -16.32 -13.60 -18.59
C ASN A 84 -16.63 -14.54 -19.77
N ASP A 85 -16.84 -14.00 -20.97
CA ASP A 85 -17.07 -14.80 -22.17
C ASP A 85 -15.83 -15.61 -22.57
N PHE A 86 -14.65 -14.98 -22.54
CA PHE A 86 -13.38 -15.62 -22.88
C PHE A 86 -13.10 -16.79 -21.94
N PHE A 87 -13.21 -16.60 -20.62
CA PHE A 87 -13.02 -17.67 -19.64
C PHE A 87 -14.13 -18.72 -19.69
N ARG A 88 -15.37 -18.36 -20.02
CA ARG A 88 -16.44 -19.34 -20.20
C ARG A 88 -16.18 -20.27 -21.39
N VAL A 89 -15.76 -19.71 -22.52
CA VAL A 89 -15.56 -20.47 -23.77
C VAL A 89 -14.22 -21.21 -23.77
N HIS A 90 -13.18 -20.56 -23.25
CA HIS A 90 -11.80 -21.06 -23.32
C HIS A 90 -11.24 -21.48 -21.97
N GLY A 91 -12.04 -21.58 -20.90
CA GLY A 91 -11.60 -21.80 -19.52
C GLY A 91 -10.75 -23.05 -19.24
N ARG A 92 -10.55 -23.90 -20.24
CA ARG A 92 -9.48 -24.92 -20.28
C ARG A 92 -8.44 -24.52 -21.32
N LEU A 93 -7.83 -23.34 -21.17
CA LEU A 93 -6.98 -22.77 -22.21
C LEU A 93 -5.90 -23.77 -22.61
N THR A 94 -5.91 -24.12 -23.89
CA THR A 94 -4.75 -24.51 -24.68
C THR A 94 -3.68 -23.42 -24.50
N GLY A 95 -2.42 -23.80 -24.33
CA GLY A 95 -1.33 -22.94 -23.82
C GLY A 95 -1.21 -21.53 -24.44
N ALA A 96 -0.32 -20.72 -23.87
CA ALA A 96 -0.14 -19.29 -24.19
C ALA A 96 0.05 -18.93 -25.69
N ASP A 97 0.24 -19.91 -26.56
CA ASP A 97 0.39 -19.79 -28.00
C ASP A 97 -0.91 -19.89 -28.80
N SER A 98 -2.06 -20.04 -28.14
CA SER A 98 -3.35 -20.12 -28.83
C SER A 98 -3.71 -18.78 -29.50
N PRO A 99 -4.25 -18.78 -30.74
CA PRO A 99 -4.74 -17.56 -31.39
C PRO A 99 -5.74 -16.77 -30.54
N GLU A 100 -6.52 -17.47 -29.72
CA GLU A 100 -7.46 -16.92 -28.75
C GLU A 100 -6.74 -16.07 -27.69
N TRP A 101 -5.60 -16.54 -27.17
CA TRP A 101 -4.80 -15.79 -26.21
C TRP A 101 -4.19 -14.53 -26.81
N THR A 102 -3.63 -14.62 -28.03
CA THR A 102 -3.15 -13.43 -28.77
C THR A 102 -4.26 -12.40 -28.97
N ARG A 103 -5.48 -12.85 -29.29
CA ARG A 103 -6.65 -11.97 -29.41
C ARG A 103 -7.01 -11.32 -28.08
N ALA A 104 -6.95 -12.06 -26.97
CA ALA A 104 -7.19 -11.51 -25.64
C ALA A 104 -6.18 -10.42 -25.29
N LEU A 105 -4.87 -10.66 -25.49
CA LEU A 105 -3.83 -9.66 -25.26
C LEU A 105 -4.07 -8.38 -26.07
N ALA A 106 -4.45 -8.50 -27.34
CA ALA A 106 -4.78 -7.34 -28.19
C ALA A 106 -5.99 -6.54 -27.66
N VAL A 107 -7.00 -7.21 -27.09
CA VAL A 107 -8.16 -6.55 -26.46
C VAL A 107 -7.72 -5.76 -25.23
N TYR A 108 -6.89 -6.35 -24.36
CA TYR A 108 -6.35 -5.66 -23.18
C TYR A 108 -5.47 -4.48 -23.56
N GLU A 109 -4.55 -4.65 -24.51
CA GLU A 109 -3.69 -3.57 -24.99
C GLU A 109 -4.52 -2.42 -25.59
N SER A 110 -5.56 -2.74 -26.36
CA SER A 110 -6.50 -1.74 -26.87
C SER A 110 -7.21 -0.99 -25.75
N TYR A 111 -7.57 -1.67 -24.67
CA TYR A 111 -8.24 -1.08 -23.52
C TYR A 111 -7.31 -0.21 -22.68
N ALA A 112 -6.09 -0.67 -22.40
CA ALA A 112 -5.06 0.11 -21.72
C ALA A 112 -4.78 1.43 -22.48
N ARG A 113 -4.66 1.36 -23.82
CA ARG A 113 -4.55 2.56 -24.68
C ARG A 113 -5.78 3.46 -24.60
N PHE A 114 -6.99 2.89 -24.49
CA PHE A 114 -8.21 3.66 -24.30
C PHE A 114 -8.18 4.40 -22.95
N GLN A 115 -7.91 3.71 -21.84
CA GLN A 115 -7.81 4.32 -20.52
C GLN A 115 -6.78 5.45 -20.47
N LYS A 116 -5.58 5.22 -21.03
CA LYS A 116 -4.53 6.23 -21.11
C LYS A 116 -5.02 7.50 -21.84
N ARG A 117 -5.62 7.34 -23.02
CA ARG A 117 -6.15 8.49 -23.78
C ARG A 117 -7.28 9.22 -23.06
N GLN A 118 -8.18 8.49 -22.39
CA GLN A 118 -9.27 9.11 -21.62
C GLN A 118 -8.72 9.94 -20.47
N ARG A 119 -7.71 9.42 -19.75
CA ARG A 119 -7.01 10.17 -18.70
C ARG A 119 -6.30 11.42 -19.26
N GLU A 120 -5.54 11.28 -20.33
CA GLU A 120 -4.81 12.40 -20.95
C GLU A 120 -5.78 13.52 -21.37
N ARG A 121 -6.87 13.17 -22.06
CA ARG A 121 -7.89 14.15 -22.47
C ARG A 121 -8.61 14.79 -21.30
N LEU A 122 -8.98 14.01 -20.28
CA LEU A 122 -9.56 14.57 -19.05
C LEU A 122 -8.61 15.60 -18.41
N LEU A 123 -7.31 15.30 -18.32
CA LEU A 123 -6.34 16.24 -17.77
C LEU A 123 -6.17 17.49 -18.65
N GLU A 124 -6.13 17.33 -19.97
CA GLU A 124 -6.10 18.46 -20.92
C GLU A 124 -7.34 19.36 -20.77
N ASP A 125 -8.54 18.77 -20.70
CA ASP A 125 -9.80 19.50 -20.55
C ASP A 125 -9.88 20.19 -19.17
N LEU A 126 -9.46 19.51 -18.09
CA LEU A 126 -9.40 20.11 -16.75
C LEU A 126 -8.42 21.30 -16.70
N HIS A 127 -7.27 21.19 -17.36
CA HIS A 127 -6.32 22.30 -17.47
C HIS A 127 -6.92 23.48 -18.26
N ALA A 128 -7.70 23.21 -19.30
CA ALA A 128 -8.34 24.24 -20.12
C ALA A 128 -9.42 25.05 -19.37
N VAL A 129 -9.97 24.51 -18.27
CA VAL A 129 -10.90 25.23 -17.39
C VAL A 129 -10.18 26.27 -16.51
N LEU A 130 -8.86 26.15 -16.34
CA LEU A 130 -8.06 27.03 -15.49
C LEU A 130 -7.74 28.36 -16.19
N THR A 131 -7.68 29.41 -15.38
CA THR A 131 -7.08 30.68 -15.77
C THR A 131 -5.55 30.60 -15.69
N PRO A 132 -4.80 31.46 -16.42
CA PRO A 132 -3.34 31.49 -16.34
C PRO A 132 -2.80 31.65 -14.91
N GLU A 133 -3.49 32.40 -14.06
CA GLU A 133 -3.12 32.64 -12.67
C GLU A 133 -3.26 31.38 -11.79
N GLN A 134 -4.12 30.44 -12.17
CA GLN A 134 -4.35 29.17 -11.47
C GLN A 134 -3.33 28.08 -11.86
N GLY A 135 -2.44 28.35 -12.84
CA GLY A 135 -1.48 27.37 -13.37
C GLY A 135 -0.51 26.80 -12.34
N ALA A 136 -0.12 27.56 -11.31
CA ALA A 136 0.74 27.04 -10.24
C ALA A 136 0.06 25.90 -9.43
N GLY A 137 -1.26 25.98 -9.25
CA GLY A 137 -2.05 24.93 -8.61
C GLY A 137 -2.13 23.65 -9.45
N TRP A 138 -2.09 23.80 -10.78
CA TRP A 138 -2.08 22.67 -11.71
C TRP A 138 -0.82 21.81 -11.56
N GLU A 139 0.37 22.42 -11.54
CA GLU A 139 1.61 21.66 -11.37
C GLU A 139 1.63 20.87 -10.05
N ALA A 140 1.14 21.48 -8.96
CA ALA A 140 1.03 20.81 -7.67
C ALA A 140 0.02 19.64 -7.70
N PHE A 141 -1.07 19.79 -8.44
CA PHE A 141 -2.05 18.72 -8.67
C PHE A 141 -1.45 17.58 -9.50
N GLU A 142 -0.80 17.86 -10.63
CA GLU A 142 -0.18 16.83 -11.47
C GLU A 142 0.88 16.03 -10.72
N ARG A 143 1.72 16.70 -9.90
CA ARG A 143 2.68 16.01 -9.01
C ARG A 143 1.94 15.08 -8.05
N SER A 144 0.90 15.56 -7.39
CA SER A 144 0.10 14.75 -6.45
C SER A 144 -0.51 13.53 -7.14
N LEU A 145 -1.09 13.70 -8.33
CA LEU A 145 -1.71 12.63 -9.10
C LEU A 145 -0.67 11.60 -9.55
N ARG A 146 0.48 12.06 -10.05
CA ARG A 146 1.58 11.17 -10.48
C ARG A 146 2.09 10.33 -9.31
N ARG A 147 2.31 10.93 -8.14
CA ARG A 147 2.71 10.21 -6.93
C ARG A 147 1.69 9.13 -6.57
N ARG A 148 0.41 9.48 -6.48
CA ARG A 148 -0.65 8.51 -6.16
C ARG A 148 -0.66 7.34 -7.14
N SER A 149 -0.51 7.61 -8.43
CA SER A 149 -0.51 6.55 -9.44
C SER A 149 0.76 5.69 -9.43
N ALA A 150 1.93 6.30 -9.28
CA ALA A 150 3.19 5.58 -9.50
C ALA A 150 3.70 4.86 -8.24
N LEU A 151 3.46 5.39 -7.04
CA LEU A 151 4.00 4.82 -5.79
C LEU A 151 3.50 3.39 -5.57
N GLY A 152 2.26 3.08 -5.95
CA GLY A 152 1.71 1.72 -5.86
C GLY A 152 2.44 0.69 -6.73
N ARG A 153 3.27 1.13 -7.69
CA ARG A 153 4.06 0.27 -8.58
C ARG A 153 5.48 0.02 -8.05
N SER A 154 5.83 0.55 -6.88
CA SER A 154 7.12 0.30 -6.23
C SER A 154 7.28 -1.17 -5.84
N LEU A 155 8.44 -1.76 -6.15
CA LEU A 155 8.85 -3.09 -5.69
C LEU A 155 9.62 -3.07 -4.36
N SER A 156 9.91 -1.88 -3.82
CA SER A 156 10.64 -1.67 -2.57
C SER A 156 9.67 -1.31 -1.44
N SER A 157 9.93 -1.87 -0.26
CA SER A 157 9.33 -1.47 1.00
C SER A 157 9.54 0.02 1.25
N LEU A 158 8.53 0.65 1.85
CA LEU A 158 8.41 2.10 1.96
C LEU A 158 8.33 2.85 0.63
N GLY A 159 8.74 2.30 -0.51
CA GLY A 159 8.69 3.00 -1.79
C GLY A 159 7.27 3.29 -2.28
N SER A 160 6.26 2.65 -1.69
CA SER A 160 4.84 2.91 -1.95
C SER A 160 4.22 3.99 -1.07
N LEU A 161 4.97 4.54 -0.10
CA LEU A 161 4.44 5.54 0.82
C LEU A 161 4.53 6.96 0.26
N ASP A 162 3.47 7.74 0.42
CA ASP A 162 3.48 9.20 0.30
C ASP A 162 3.48 9.82 1.71
N LEU A 163 4.67 10.18 2.20
CA LEU A 163 4.84 10.74 3.55
C LEU A 163 4.13 12.09 3.72
N GLY A 164 3.99 12.88 2.66
CA GLY A 164 3.27 14.16 2.70
C GLY A 164 1.77 13.95 2.94
N SER A 165 1.19 12.99 2.21
CA SER A 165 -0.20 12.57 2.40
C SER A 165 -0.42 11.95 3.78
N LEU A 166 0.49 11.09 4.24
CA LEU A 166 0.41 10.49 5.58
C LEU A 166 0.53 11.53 6.71
N ALA A 167 1.43 12.51 6.59
CA ALA A 167 1.59 13.58 7.56
C ALA A 167 0.33 14.46 7.62
N THR A 168 -0.22 14.82 6.46
CA THR A 168 -1.47 15.60 6.36
C THR A 168 -2.65 14.87 6.99
N ALA A 169 -2.82 13.58 6.68
CA ALA A 169 -3.86 12.75 7.29
C ALA A 169 -3.70 12.67 8.82
N SER A 170 -2.47 12.57 9.29
CA SER A 170 -2.15 12.46 10.73
C SER A 170 -2.46 13.74 11.52
N LEU A 171 -2.52 14.90 10.86
CA LEU A 171 -2.89 16.17 11.50
C LEU A 171 -4.38 16.27 11.82
N GLY A 172 -5.25 15.46 11.21
CA GLY A 172 -6.69 15.44 11.52
C GLY A 172 -7.37 16.80 11.33
N GLY A 173 -6.93 17.58 10.34
CA GLY A 173 -7.47 18.92 10.05
C GLY A 173 -6.77 20.07 10.80
N VAL A 174 -5.82 19.78 11.69
CA VAL A 174 -4.96 20.82 12.28
C VAL A 174 -4.06 21.42 11.19
N ALA A 175 -4.00 22.75 11.14
CA ALA A 175 -3.14 23.45 10.19
C ALA A 175 -1.65 23.06 10.44
N PRO A 176 -0.91 22.61 9.41
CA PRO A 176 0.50 22.26 9.56
C PRO A 176 1.35 23.49 9.89
N PRO A 177 2.37 23.38 10.75
CA PRO A 177 3.31 24.47 10.97
C PRO A 177 4.07 24.80 9.67
N PRO A 178 4.47 26.08 9.44
CA PRO A 178 5.15 26.49 8.21
C PRO A 178 6.42 25.68 7.89
N GLU A 179 7.17 25.26 8.91
CA GLU A 179 8.38 24.45 8.77
C GLU A 179 8.06 23.04 8.24
N LEU A 180 6.92 22.47 8.64
CA LEU A 180 6.45 21.19 8.13
C LEU A 180 6.05 21.32 6.65
N LEU A 181 5.35 22.40 6.29
CA LEU A 181 4.99 22.67 4.88
C LEU A 181 6.21 22.77 3.98
N GLN A 182 7.23 23.52 4.39
CA GLN A 182 8.50 23.63 3.65
C GLN A 182 9.21 22.28 3.53
N THR A 183 9.19 21.47 4.60
CA THR A 183 9.81 20.13 4.60
C THR A 183 9.06 19.18 3.66
N ILE A 184 7.74 19.21 3.66
CA ILE A 184 6.89 18.43 2.74
C ILE A 184 7.11 18.89 1.30
N GLU A 185 7.16 20.19 1.02
CA GLU A 185 7.41 20.70 -0.33
C GLU A 185 8.75 20.19 -0.89
N ARG A 186 9.83 20.28 -0.10
CA ARG A 186 11.13 19.74 -0.49
C ARG A 186 11.07 18.23 -0.75
N TYR A 187 10.40 17.49 0.13
CA TYR A 187 10.15 16.06 -0.04
C TYR A 187 9.44 15.77 -1.36
N GLU A 188 8.34 16.47 -1.65
CA GLU A 188 7.53 16.25 -2.85
C GLU A 188 8.29 16.54 -4.14
N VAL A 189 9.13 17.58 -4.16
CA VAL A 189 9.97 17.92 -5.32
C VAL A 189 11.02 16.83 -5.58
N GLU A 190 11.68 16.34 -4.54
CA GLU A 190 12.65 15.26 -4.68
C GLU A 190 11.97 13.94 -5.07
N LEU A 191 10.84 13.65 -4.45
CA LEU A 191 10.04 12.46 -4.72
C LEU A 191 9.50 12.46 -6.16
N ASP A 192 9.02 13.60 -6.70
CA ASP A 192 8.50 13.66 -8.07
C ASP A 192 9.54 13.21 -9.11
N ARG A 193 10.82 13.58 -8.91
CA ARG A 193 11.91 13.15 -9.79
C ARG A 193 12.09 11.63 -9.77
N ALA A 194 12.11 11.04 -8.58
CA ALA A 194 12.23 9.58 -8.42
C ALA A 194 11.00 8.84 -8.93
N VAL A 195 9.80 9.40 -8.71
CA VAL A 195 8.53 8.85 -9.17
C VAL A 195 8.44 8.82 -10.70
N ARG A 196 8.94 9.83 -11.42
CA ARG A 196 9.00 9.79 -12.89
C ARG A 196 9.92 8.68 -13.39
N ALA A 197 11.05 8.46 -12.71
CA ALA A 197 11.94 7.35 -13.02
C ALA A 197 11.28 5.99 -12.75
N LEU A 198 10.54 5.89 -11.63
CA LEU A 198 9.74 4.72 -11.29
C LEU A 198 8.66 4.42 -12.33
N GLU A 199 7.88 5.43 -12.73
CA GLU A 199 6.85 5.32 -13.77
C GLU A 199 7.43 4.84 -15.09
N THR A 200 8.55 5.41 -15.52
CA THR A 200 9.26 5.00 -16.74
C THR A 200 9.75 3.55 -16.65
N ALA A 201 10.36 3.17 -15.52
CA ALA A 201 10.85 1.82 -15.32
C ALA A 201 9.71 0.80 -15.28
N ALA A 202 8.59 1.15 -14.65
CA ALA A 202 7.41 0.31 -14.55
C ALA A 202 6.71 0.13 -15.92
N ASP A 203 6.57 1.21 -16.70
CA ASP A 203 6.03 1.15 -18.06
C ASP A 203 6.91 0.31 -19.00
N ASN A 204 8.24 0.39 -18.85
CA ASN A 204 9.17 -0.44 -19.61
C ASN A 204 9.10 -1.91 -19.20
N ALA A 205 9.00 -2.20 -17.90
CA ALA A 205 8.81 -3.57 -17.41
C ALA A 205 7.49 -4.16 -17.91
N GLU A 206 6.38 -3.42 -17.78
CA GLU A 206 5.06 -3.82 -18.29
C GLU A 206 5.10 -4.14 -19.80
N ARG A 207 5.73 -3.26 -20.60
CA ARG A 207 5.90 -3.47 -22.04
C ARG A 207 6.75 -4.70 -22.36
N ALA A 208 7.88 -4.88 -21.66
CA ALA A 208 8.76 -6.02 -21.88
C ALA A 208 8.05 -7.35 -21.59
N VAL A 209 7.27 -7.41 -20.51
CA VAL A 209 6.50 -8.61 -20.19
C VAL A 209 5.40 -8.85 -21.23
N MET A 210 4.70 -7.81 -21.71
CA MET A 210 3.70 -7.95 -22.78
C MET A 210 4.31 -8.46 -24.09
N GLU A 211 5.42 -7.87 -24.53
CA GLU A 211 6.11 -8.25 -25.78
C GLU A 211 6.67 -9.67 -25.72
N GLN A 212 7.10 -10.11 -24.54
CA GLN A 212 7.72 -11.41 -24.33
C GLN A 212 6.79 -12.47 -23.73
N ALA A 213 5.51 -12.15 -23.51
CA ALA A 213 4.57 -13.04 -22.79
C ALA A 213 4.51 -14.45 -23.40
N GLY A 214 4.53 -14.55 -24.73
CA GLY A 214 4.53 -15.84 -25.44
C GLY A 214 5.87 -16.60 -25.34
N GLU A 215 6.99 -15.90 -25.25
CA GLU A 215 8.31 -16.52 -25.04
C GLU A 215 8.45 -17.02 -23.59
N ILE A 216 8.14 -16.14 -22.63
CA ILE A 216 8.23 -16.42 -21.18
C ILE A 216 7.38 -17.64 -20.83
N ALA A 217 6.19 -17.79 -21.40
CA ALA A 217 5.32 -18.94 -21.14
C ALA A 217 5.88 -20.30 -21.61
N ARG A 218 6.92 -20.31 -22.46
CA ARG A 218 7.59 -21.52 -22.94
C ARG A 218 8.86 -21.87 -22.16
N LEU A 219 9.39 -20.92 -21.38
CA LEU A 219 10.57 -21.10 -20.56
C LEU A 219 10.28 -22.05 -19.39
N SER A 220 11.32 -22.73 -18.90
CA SER A 220 11.24 -23.44 -17.62
C SER A 220 11.00 -22.46 -16.46
N ASP A 221 10.52 -22.97 -15.32
CA ASP A 221 10.26 -22.13 -14.13
C ASP A 221 11.53 -21.34 -13.70
N GLU A 222 12.71 -21.97 -13.80
CA GLU A 222 14.01 -21.39 -13.47
C GLU A 222 14.38 -20.24 -14.44
N GLU A 223 14.18 -20.44 -15.75
CA GLU A 223 14.44 -19.42 -16.77
C GLU A 223 13.44 -18.25 -16.70
N GLN A 224 12.17 -18.53 -16.35
CA GLN A 224 11.17 -17.48 -16.12
C GLN A 224 11.57 -16.60 -14.93
N GLU A 225 12.04 -17.21 -13.84
CA GLU A 225 12.52 -16.51 -12.68
C GLU A 225 13.73 -15.63 -13.01
N GLU A 226 14.71 -16.16 -13.74
CA GLU A 226 15.89 -15.41 -14.17
C GLU A 226 15.51 -14.23 -15.08
N ARG A 227 14.62 -14.45 -16.06
CA ARG A 227 14.11 -13.39 -16.93
C ARG A 227 13.39 -12.31 -16.13
N TRP A 228 12.54 -12.71 -15.19
CA TRP A 228 11.83 -11.78 -14.32
C TRP A 228 12.80 -10.97 -13.45
N LYS A 229 13.84 -11.60 -12.89
CA LYS A 229 14.90 -10.92 -12.14
C LYS A 229 15.61 -9.88 -12.98
N GLU A 230 15.99 -10.22 -14.20
CA GLU A 230 16.67 -9.32 -15.14
C GLU A 230 15.79 -8.11 -15.49
N GLN A 231 14.54 -8.36 -15.88
CA GLN A 231 13.60 -7.32 -16.29
C GLN A 231 13.15 -6.40 -15.16
N SER A 232 13.09 -6.91 -13.93
CA SER A 232 12.68 -6.13 -12.76
C SER A 232 13.80 -5.29 -12.15
N GLN A 233 15.08 -5.50 -12.50
CA GLN A 233 16.19 -4.72 -11.92
C GLN A 233 16.02 -3.19 -12.08
N PRO A 234 15.67 -2.63 -13.26
CA PRO A 234 15.50 -1.19 -13.40
C PRO A 234 14.34 -0.66 -12.53
N LEU A 235 13.26 -1.43 -12.43
CA LEU A 235 12.10 -1.09 -11.60
C LEU A 235 12.47 -1.13 -10.11
N LEU A 236 13.22 -2.15 -9.68
CA LEU A 236 13.71 -2.29 -8.31
C LEU A 236 14.65 -1.13 -7.95
N ALA A 237 15.58 -0.77 -8.83
CA ALA A 237 16.48 0.37 -8.63
C ALA A 237 15.71 1.70 -8.48
N ALA A 238 14.71 1.94 -9.33
CA ALA A 238 13.87 3.13 -9.22
C ALA A 238 13.01 3.12 -7.94
N SER A 239 12.53 1.95 -7.53
CA SER A 239 11.77 1.77 -6.29
C SER A 239 12.63 2.08 -5.05
N ARG A 240 13.89 1.63 -5.03
CA ARG A 240 14.83 1.95 -3.95
C ARG A 240 15.12 3.45 -3.86
N ALA A 241 15.24 4.14 -4.98
CA ALA A 241 15.41 5.60 -4.98
C ALA A 241 14.25 6.31 -4.26
N VAL A 242 13.02 5.84 -4.47
CA VAL A 242 11.84 6.36 -3.74
C VAL A 242 11.90 6.00 -2.25
N ARG A 243 12.22 4.74 -1.90
CA ARG A 243 12.41 4.31 -0.51
C ARG A 243 13.44 5.18 0.21
N ASP A 244 14.59 5.44 -0.42
CA ASP A 244 15.69 6.18 0.21
C ASP A 244 15.29 7.65 0.48
N ILE A 245 14.51 8.25 -0.43
CA ILE A 245 13.89 9.55 -0.18
C ILE A 245 12.94 9.47 1.02
N ASN A 246 12.08 8.46 1.07
CA ASN A 246 11.14 8.27 2.17
C ASN A 246 11.88 8.08 3.51
N LEU A 247 12.91 7.24 3.57
CA LEU A 247 13.73 7.04 4.77
C LEU A 247 14.35 8.34 5.26
N ARG A 248 14.95 9.12 4.35
CA ARG A 248 15.60 10.40 4.69
C ARG A 248 14.63 11.46 5.19
N PHE A 249 13.39 11.48 4.68
CA PHE A 249 12.39 12.49 5.05
C PHE A 249 11.44 12.08 6.17
N ARG A 250 11.36 10.78 6.52
CA ARG A 250 10.49 10.28 7.58
C ARG A 250 10.75 10.95 8.92
N GLU A 251 12.00 11.00 9.37
CA GLU A 251 12.33 11.60 10.68
C GLU A 251 12.12 13.13 10.70
N PRO A 252 12.61 13.93 9.72
CA PRO A 252 12.33 15.36 9.68
C PRO A 252 10.84 15.71 9.66
N ILE A 253 10.03 14.98 8.89
CA ILE A 253 8.57 15.18 8.86
C ILE A 253 7.96 14.82 10.21
N GLY A 254 8.30 13.64 10.75
CA GLY A 254 7.79 13.18 12.04
C GLY A 254 8.13 14.11 13.21
N ALA A 255 9.34 14.69 13.21
CA ALA A 255 9.79 15.61 14.25
C ALA A 255 9.01 16.93 14.30
N LEU A 256 8.43 17.36 13.18
CA LEU A 256 7.65 18.59 13.06
C LEU A 256 6.15 18.39 13.32
N LEU A 257 5.70 17.15 13.47
CA LEU A 257 4.30 16.84 13.80
C LEU A 257 4.02 17.01 15.30
N PRO A 258 2.85 17.55 15.69
CA PRO A 258 2.44 17.61 17.09
C PRO A 258 2.24 16.20 17.67
N GLY A 259 2.40 16.04 18.99
CA GLY A 259 2.49 14.73 19.68
C GLY A 259 1.54 13.63 19.16
N PRO A 260 0.20 13.83 19.17
CA PRO A 260 -0.74 12.83 18.67
C PRO A 260 -0.61 12.53 17.17
N ALA A 261 -0.35 13.55 16.36
CA ALA A 261 -0.16 13.42 14.91
C ALA A 261 1.14 12.68 14.58
N ARG A 262 2.22 12.94 15.32
CA ARG A 262 3.48 12.19 15.19
C ARG A 262 3.26 10.70 15.46
N ALA A 263 2.56 10.37 16.53
CA ALA A 263 2.26 8.97 16.85
C ALA A 263 1.38 8.31 15.76
N ALA A 264 0.40 9.03 15.19
CA ALA A 264 -0.39 8.54 14.07
C ALA A 264 0.45 8.32 12.80
N PHE A 265 1.33 9.26 12.48
CA PHE A 265 2.24 9.20 11.35
C PHE A 265 3.21 8.01 11.46
N ASP A 266 3.80 7.81 12.63
CA ASP A 266 4.67 6.66 12.92
C ASP A 266 3.91 5.34 12.68
N ARG A 267 2.65 5.24 13.14
CA ARG A 267 1.79 4.07 12.90
C ARG A 267 1.45 3.89 11.42
N PHE A 268 1.22 4.95 10.65
CA PHE A 268 0.99 4.82 9.21
C PHE A 268 2.23 4.32 8.48
N CYS A 269 3.40 4.88 8.78
CA CYS A 269 4.67 4.43 8.19
C CYS A 269 4.93 2.96 8.52
N THR A 270 4.65 2.56 9.75
CA THR A 270 4.75 1.18 10.23
C THR A 270 3.82 0.24 9.48
N ARG A 271 2.53 0.60 9.35
CA ARG A 271 1.56 -0.20 8.60
C ARG A 271 1.96 -0.40 7.14
N GLY A 272 2.53 0.62 6.51
CA GLY A 272 3.04 0.53 5.14
C GLY A 272 4.10 -0.56 4.97
N LEU A 273 4.97 -0.74 5.98
CA LEU A 273 5.94 -1.84 6.02
C LEU A 273 5.27 -3.18 6.30
N ALA A 274 4.31 -3.17 7.21
CA ALA A 274 3.65 -4.35 7.71
C ALA A 274 2.81 -5.05 6.63
N TYR A 275 2.13 -4.27 5.77
CA TYR A 275 1.32 -4.76 4.66
C TYR A 275 2.13 -5.60 3.66
N ILE A 276 3.37 -5.21 3.38
CA ILE A 276 4.25 -5.96 2.47
C ILE A 276 4.61 -7.31 3.08
N HIS A 277 4.73 -7.39 4.41
CA HIS A 277 5.20 -8.59 5.09
C HIS A 277 4.15 -9.39 5.86
N GLY A 278 2.86 -9.13 5.63
CA GLY A 278 1.78 -9.85 6.30
C GLY A 278 1.75 -9.65 7.81
N HIS A 279 2.43 -8.61 8.32
CA HIS A 279 2.30 -8.20 9.71
C HIS A 279 0.93 -7.52 9.83
N ASP A 280 -0.05 -8.25 10.36
CA ASP A 280 -1.33 -7.66 10.72
C ASP A 280 -1.09 -6.70 11.90
N ASP A 281 -0.88 -5.43 11.55
CA ASP A 281 -0.67 -4.34 12.50
C ASP A 281 -2.00 -3.86 13.10
N ARG A 282 -3.03 -4.72 13.10
CA ARG A 282 -4.18 -4.60 14.00
C ARG A 282 -3.71 -4.79 15.45
N SER A 283 -3.03 -3.76 15.95
CA SER A 283 -3.45 -2.99 17.11
C SER A 283 -3.78 -3.74 18.40
N GLY A 284 -2.91 -4.63 18.86
CA GLY A 284 -2.97 -5.10 20.25
C GLY A 284 -2.64 -3.97 21.25
N GLY A 285 -1.44 -3.38 21.15
CA GLY A 285 -0.88 -2.50 22.18
C GLY A 285 -1.64 -1.16 22.35
N GLY A 286 -1.92 -0.47 21.25
CA GLY A 286 -2.63 0.82 21.31
C GLY A 286 -4.05 0.70 21.86
N GLU A 287 -4.81 -0.30 21.39
CA GLU A 287 -6.17 -0.55 21.85
C GLU A 287 -6.21 -0.98 23.32
N LEU A 288 -5.24 -1.79 23.76
CA LEU A 288 -5.07 -2.19 25.16
C LEU A 288 -4.87 -0.98 26.09
N ILE A 289 -3.98 -0.07 25.70
CA ILE A 289 -3.69 1.14 26.49
C ILE A 289 -4.89 2.08 26.48
N GLU A 290 -5.52 2.29 25.33
CA GLU A 290 -6.71 3.13 25.23
C GLU A 290 -7.88 2.56 26.05
N ALA A 291 -8.08 1.23 26.01
CA ALA A 291 -9.04 0.53 26.85
C ALA A 291 -8.75 0.73 28.34
N ALA A 292 -7.48 0.64 28.75
CA ALA A 292 -7.08 0.86 30.14
C ALA A 292 -7.41 2.27 30.59
N LEU A 293 -7.06 3.30 29.78
CA LEU A 293 -7.32 4.70 30.09
C LEU A 293 -8.82 5.06 30.14
N LYS A 294 -9.66 4.31 29.43
CA LYS A 294 -11.13 4.47 29.46
C LYS A 294 -11.81 3.79 30.65
N THR A 295 -11.06 3.06 31.48
CA THR A 295 -11.61 2.39 32.66
C THR A 295 -12.17 3.44 33.64
N PRO A 296 -13.42 3.31 34.12
CA PRO A 296 -14.01 4.28 35.02
C PRO A 296 -13.33 4.25 36.40
N GLY A 297 -13.25 5.42 37.05
CA GLY A 297 -12.78 5.53 38.43
C GLY A 297 -11.26 5.42 38.62
N LEU A 298 -10.46 5.62 37.57
CA LEU A 298 -9.00 5.68 37.69
C LEU A 298 -8.54 6.85 38.57
N THR A 299 -7.62 6.59 39.49
CA THR A 299 -6.88 7.64 40.21
C THR A 299 -5.84 8.29 39.31
N GLU A 300 -5.32 9.44 39.72
CA GLU A 300 -4.28 10.13 38.94
C GLU A 300 -2.97 9.33 38.89
N GLU A 301 -2.61 8.66 39.98
CA GLU A 301 -1.46 7.77 40.06
C GLU A 301 -1.61 6.59 39.09
N GLN A 302 -2.81 6.01 38.98
CA GLN A 302 -3.09 4.93 38.02
C GLN A 302 -2.99 5.42 36.57
N ARG A 303 -3.51 6.61 36.25
CA ARG A 303 -3.37 7.20 34.90
C ARG A 303 -1.90 7.41 34.53
N LEU A 304 -1.11 7.96 35.46
CA LEU A 304 0.33 8.14 35.27
C LEU A 304 1.04 6.79 35.08
N ALA A 305 0.70 5.78 35.86
CA ALA A 305 1.26 4.44 35.71
C ALA A 305 0.90 3.80 34.35
N ILE A 306 -0.34 3.93 33.89
CA ILE A 306 -0.79 3.46 32.56
C ILE A 306 -0.03 4.20 31.45
N ALA A 307 0.17 5.51 31.58
CA ALA A 307 0.96 6.30 30.64
C ALA A 307 2.41 5.81 30.55
N GLY A 308 3.03 5.43 31.70
CA GLY A 308 4.36 4.81 31.72
C GLY A 308 4.41 3.46 31.00
N VAL A 309 3.37 2.62 31.12
CA VAL A 309 3.28 1.36 30.34
C VAL A 309 3.15 1.67 28.85
N ALA A 310 2.36 2.67 28.48
CA ALA A 310 2.15 3.08 27.10
C ALA A 310 3.45 3.55 26.43
N GLU A 311 4.24 4.35 27.14
CA GLU A 311 5.55 4.83 26.67
C GLU A 311 6.51 3.66 26.43
N GLY A 312 6.61 2.72 27.38
CA GLY A 312 7.46 1.54 27.24
C GLY A 312 7.07 0.66 26.03
N VAL A 313 5.78 0.37 25.85
CA VAL A 313 5.28 -0.39 24.69
C VAL A 313 5.59 0.36 23.38
N SER A 314 5.38 1.67 23.36
CA SER A 314 5.64 2.50 22.17
C SER A 314 7.12 2.53 21.80
N GLN A 315 8.02 2.58 22.79
CA GLN A 315 9.46 2.54 22.56
C GLN A 315 9.91 1.18 22.00
N GLU A 316 9.54 0.08 22.66
CA GLU A 316 9.87 -1.28 22.21
C GLU A 316 9.33 -1.55 20.79
N GLU A 317 8.12 -1.08 20.50
CA GLU A 317 7.52 -1.17 19.18
C GLU A 317 8.34 -0.40 18.14
N ARG A 318 8.70 0.86 18.42
CA ARG A 318 9.56 1.65 17.53
C ARG A 318 10.90 0.96 17.25
N GLU A 319 11.59 0.47 18.27
CA GLU A 319 12.88 -0.20 18.10
C GLU A 319 12.77 -1.44 17.20
N ARG A 320 11.73 -2.27 17.40
CA ARG A 320 11.43 -3.43 16.57
C ARG A 320 11.13 -3.04 15.12
N ILE A 321 10.39 -1.96 14.91
CA ILE A 321 10.08 -1.46 13.56
C ILE A 321 11.34 -0.98 12.86
N GLU A 322 12.20 -0.22 13.53
CA GLU A 322 13.49 0.21 12.97
C GLU A 322 14.40 -0.98 12.66
N GLU A 323 14.38 -2.03 13.50
CA GLU A 323 15.07 -3.29 13.24
C GLU A 323 14.55 -3.95 11.95
N ALA A 324 13.23 -4.06 11.80
CA ALA A 324 12.58 -4.61 10.61
C ALA A 324 12.91 -3.81 9.35
N ILE A 325 12.82 -2.47 9.41
CA ILE A 325 13.15 -1.57 8.30
C ILE A 325 14.58 -1.80 7.84
N ARG A 326 15.56 -1.76 8.76
CA ARG A 326 16.97 -1.97 8.42
C ARG A 326 17.20 -3.32 7.76
N ARG A 327 16.56 -4.37 8.30
CA ARG A 327 16.67 -5.73 7.76
C ARG A 327 16.12 -5.80 6.33
N ILE A 328 14.92 -5.29 6.10
CA ILE A 328 14.28 -5.30 4.79
C ILE A 328 15.09 -4.47 3.78
N CYS A 329 15.55 -3.28 4.17
CA CYS A 329 16.38 -2.45 3.29
C CYS A 329 17.67 -3.18 2.88
N ALA A 330 18.33 -3.86 3.83
CA ALA A 330 19.53 -4.65 3.53
C ALA A 330 19.26 -5.82 2.56
N LEU A 331 18.11 -6.50 2.71
CA LEU A 331 17.70 -7.56 1.79
C LEU A 331 17.41 -7.01 0.40
N GLU A 332 16.67 -5.92 0.32
CA GLU A 332 16.41 -5.26 -0.95
C GLU A 332 17.70 -4.80 -1.60
N ASP A 333 18.62 -4.18 -0.86
CA ASP A 333 19.91 -3.72 -1.37
C ASP A 333 20.77 -4.85 -1.94
N SER A 334 20.59 -6.08 -1.44
CA SER A 334 21.24 -7.28 -1.99
C SER A 334 20.72 -7.73 -3.35
N GLY A 335 19.75 -7.03 -3.94
CA GLY A 335 19.13 -7.42 -5.21
C GLY A 335 17.86 -8.24 -5.06
N ARG A 336 17.52 -8.64 -3.84
CA ARG A 336 16.38 -9.52 -3.59
C ARG A 336 15.06 -8.78 -3.74
N MET A 337 14.11 -9.43 -4.38
CA MET A 337 12.73 -8.97 -4.45
C MET A 337 11.95 -9.38 -3.19
N ALA A 338 10.88 -8.64 -2.87
CA ALA A 338 10.03 -8.94 -1.72
C ALA A 338 9.56 -10.41 -1.69
N TRP A 339 9.20 -10.98 -2.83
CA TRP A 339 8.76 -12.38 -2.90
C TRP A 339 9.87 -13.39 -2.55
N GLU A 340 11.13 -13.09 -2.85
CA GLU A 340 12.27 -13.94 -2.47
C GLU A 340 12.52 -13.86 -0.96
N ILE A 341 12.28 -12.69 -0.36
CA ILE A 341 12.35 -12.50 1.10
C ILE A 341 11.30 -13.39 1.77
N HIS A 342 10.10 -13.49 1.20
CA HIS A 342 9.01 -14.32 1.72
C HIS A 342 9.21 -15.82 1.59
N GLN A 343 10.15 -16.27 0.77
CA GLN A 343 10.43 -17.69 0.57
C GLN A 343 11.63 -18.18 1.36
N ASP A 344 12.40 -17.27 1.96
CA ASP A 344 13.62 -17.61 2.67
C ASP A 344 13.31 -18.04 4.11
N PRO A 345 13.61 -19.30 4.48
CA PRO A 345 13.33 -19.81 5.80
C PRO A 345 14.04 -19.03 6.92
N ASP A 346 15.22 -18.47 6.66
CA ASP A 346 15.96 -17.68 7.65
C ASP A 346 15.28 -16.33 7.88
N GLU A 347 14.79 -15.69 6.81
CA GLU A 347 14.05 -14.44 6.90
C GLU A 347 12.70 -14.63 7.58
N LEU A 348 11.96 -15.68 7.21
CA LEU A 348 10.70 -16.03 7.87
C LEU A 348 10.89 -16.27 9.37
N ARG A 349 11.93 -17.02 9.77
CA ARG A 349 12.28 -17.21 11.18
C ARG A 349 12.60 -15.91 11.90
N ALA A 350 13.30 -14.98 11.22
CA ALA A 350 13.61 -13.67 11.79
C ALA A 350 12.32 -12.86 12.03
N PHE A 351 11.39 -12.83 11.07
CA PHE A 351 10.10 -12.16 11.23
C PHE A 351 9.21 -12.83 12.28
N ASP A 352 9.24 -14.16 12.39
CA ASP A 352 8.57 -14.90 13.45
C ASP A 352 9.11 -14.53 14.83
N THR A 353 10.44 -14.43 14.97
CA THR A 353 11.08 -13.98 16.21
C THR A 353 10.63 -12.56 16.59
N MET A 354 10.53 -11.65 15.61
CA MET A 354 10.01 -10.29 15.86
C MET A 354 8.54 -10.30 16.29
N ARG A 355 7.73 -11.19 15.71
CA ARG A 355 6.33 -11.39 16.08
C ARG A 355 6.20 -11.94 17.50
N GLU A 356 6.97 -12.96 17.86
CA GLU A 356 7.00 -13.54 19.21
C GLU A 356 7.44 -12.50 20.26
N ARG A 357 8.47 -11.70 19.95
CA ARG A 357 8.91 -10.58 20.81
C ARG A 357 7.79 -9.56 21.02
N ARG A 358 7.04 -9.21 19.97
CA ARG A 358 5.87 -8.33 20.07
C ARG A 358 4.80 -8.94 20.97
N GLU A 359 4.43 -10.19 20.75
CA GLU A 359 3.42 -10.86 21.58
C GLU A 359 3.83 -10.95 23.05
N ALA A 360 5.11 -11.25 23.32
CA ALA A 360 5.65 -11.26 24.67
C ALA A 360 5.57 -9.87 25.33
N SER A 361 5.95 -8.81 24.61
CA SER A 361 5.82 -7.43 25.07
C SER A 361 4.37 -7.06 25.37
N LEU A 362 3.43 -7.41 24.49
CA LEU A 362 2.00 -7.18 24.71
C LEU A 362 1.47 -7.94 25.93
N ARG A 363 1.84 -9.21 26.11
CA ARG A 363 1.48 -9.99 27.32
C ARG A 363 2.03 -9.33 28.59
N ALA A 364 3.27 -8.85 28.56
CA ALA A 364 3.87 -8.13 29.68
C ALA A 364 3.18 -6.79 29.96
N ALA A 365 2.75 -6.07 28.91
CA ALA A 365 1.96 -4.85 29.05
C ALA A 365 0.60 -5.14 29.69
N ILE A 366 -0.13 -6.16 29.23
CA ILE A 366 -1.41 -6.59 29.83
C ILE A 366 -1.23 -6.91 31.31
N ALA A 367 -0.20 -7.68 31.67
CA ALA A 367 0.07 -8.03 33.07
C ALA A 367 0.34 -6.78 33.93
N ARG A 368 1.11 -5.82 33.43
CA ARG A 368 1.36 -4.54 34.11
C ARG A 368 0.09 -3.72 34.27
N LEU A 369 -0.74 -3.61 33.22
CA LEU A 369 -2.02 -2.89 33.28
C LEU A 369 -2.96 -3.51 34.31
N ARG A 370 -3.08 -4.85 34.33
CA ARG A 370 -3.90 -5.56 35.33
C ARG A 370 -3.42 -5.33 36.76
N ALA A 371 -2.12 -5.20 36.99
CA ALA A 371 -1.56 -4.92 38.31
C ALA A 371 -1.81 -3.48 38.79
N ILE A 372 -2.06 -2.53 37.86
CA ILE A 372 -2.38 -1.13 38.18
C ILE A 372 -3.86 -0.98 38.57
N LEU A 373 -4.75 -1.74 37.94
CA LEU A 373 -6.20 -1.66 38.15
C LEU A 373 -6.65 -2.44 39.40
N THR A 374 -7.65 -1.93 40.11
CA THR A 374 -8.33 -2.71 41.16
C THR A 374 -9.18 -3.82 40.55
N PRO A 375 -9.57 -4.85 41.32
CA PRO A 375 -10.46 -5.91 40.82
C PRO A 375 -11.77 -5.36 40.24
N GLU A 376 -12.36 -4.33 40.86
CA GLU A 376 -13.60 -3.70 40.40
C GLU A 376 -13.40 -2.95 39.09
N GLN A 377 -12.28 -2.22 38.97
CA GLN A 377 -11.91 -1.53 37.74
C GLN A 377 -11.64 -2.53 36.61
N LEU A 378 -10.98 -3.65 36.89
CA LEU A 378 -10.68 -4.68 35.91
C LEU A 378 -11.96 -5.37 35.40
N ALA A 379 -12.93 -5.62 36.27
CA ALA A 379 -14.24 -6.14 35.88
C ALA A 379 -15.02 -5.16 34.99
N ALA A 380 -14.87 -3.85 35.24
CA ALA A 380 -15.48 -2.79 34.44
C ALA A 380 -14.70 -2.47 33.14
N ALA A 381 -13.45 -2.92 32.99
CA ALA A 381 -12.59 -2.61 31.86
C ALA A 381 -13.10 -3.25 30.54
N PRO A 382 -12.73 -2.71 29.36
CA PRO A 382 -13.06 -3.31 28.06
C PRO A 382 -12.35 -4.66 27.79
N GLU A 383 -12.80 -5.37 26.75
CA GLU A 383 -12.55 -6.81 26.57
C GLU A 383 -11.13 -7.31 26.19
N PRO A 384 -10.07 -6.51 25.95
CA PRO A 384 -8.73 -7.11 25.93
C PRO A 384 -8.07 -7.14 27.33
N LEU A 385 -8.61 -6.40 28.31
CA LEU A 385 -8.06 -6.36 29.68
C LEU A 385 -8.70 -7.37 30.62
N ARG A 386 -9.98 -7.72 30.38
CA ARG A 386 -10.66 -8.75 31.15
C ARG A 386 -9.90 -10.08 31.06
N PRO A 387 -9.81 -10.85 32.15
CA PRO A 387 -9.42 -12.25 32.04
C PRO A 387 -10.37 -12.88 31.02
N ILE A 388 -9.84 -13.40 29.91
CA ILE A 388 -10.63 -14.29 29.09
C ILE A 388 -10.74 -15.55 29.93
N GLU A 389 -11.84 -15.70 30.66
CA GLU A 389 -12.30 -17.01 31.07
C GLU A 389 -12.63 -17.73 29.77
N LEU A 390 -11.61 -18.40 29.21
CA LEU A 390 -11.85 -19.39 28.18
C LEU A 390 -12.65 -20.48 28.87
N GLU A 391 -13.97 -20.36 28.82
CA GLU A 391 -14.86 -21.51 28.90
C GLU A 391 -14.45 -22.40 27.72
N TYR A 392 -13.41 -23.20 27.93
CA TYR A 392 -13.16 -24.33 27.07
C TYR A 392 -14.42 -25.17 27.18
N PRO A 393 -15.17 -25.40 26.08
CA PRO A 393 -16.24 -26.38 26.13
C PRO A 393 -15.60 -27.66 26.66
N THR A 394 -15.97 -28.04 27.87
CA THR A 394 -15.70 -29.38 28.36
C THR A 394 -16.51 -30.28 27.45
N PHE A 395 -15.83 -30.90 26.49
CA PHE A 395 -16.40 -32.03 25.78
C PHE A 395 -16.48 -33.13 26.83
N ASP A 396 -17.64 -33.21 27.49
CA ASP A 396 -18.01 -34.39 28.27
C ASP A 396 -18.01 -35.57 27.28
N ASP A 397 -17.22 -36.60 27.59
CA ASP A 397 -17.01 -37.81 26.79
C ASP A 397 -18.32 -38.57 26.44
#